data_AF-A0A4R1MKU3-F1
#
_entry.id   AF-A0A4R1MKU3-F1
#
_cell.length_a   1.000
_cell.length_b   1.000
_cell.length_c   1.000
_cell.angle_alpha   90.00
_cell.angle_beta   90.00
_cell.angle_gamma   90.00
#
_symmetry.space_group_name_H-M   'P 1'
#
loop_
_entity.id
_entity.type
_entity.pdbx_description
1 polymer ?
#
loop_
_entity_poly.entity_id
_entity_poly.type
_entity_poly.pdbx_seq_one_letter_code
_entity_poly.pdbx_strand_id
1 'polypeptide(L)' 'MTVKSDLEKVLAYCEVVKGNYAIMAESTEDQQAKDTFNHMKSDINTHMDFLNNRLQYITQNNELNKDN' A
#
# COMPACT_ATOMS: atom_id res chain seq x y z
N MET A 1 -1.45 -16.27 -11.77
CA MET A 1 -1.10 -14.90 -11.34
C MET A 1 -1.60 -13.96 -12.41
N THR A 2 -2.34 -12.92 -12.03
CA THR A 2 -2.78 -11.85 -12.92
C THR A 2 -2.37 -10.51 -12.29
N VAL A 3 -2.22 -9.47 -13.12
CA VAL A 3 -1.90 -8.12 -12.62
C VAL A 3 -2.86 -7.69 -11.50
N LYS A 4 -4.15 -8.07 -11.59
CA LYS A 4 -5.14 -7.83 -10.53
C LYS A 4 -4.76 -8.54 -9.23
N SER A 5 -4.57 -9.87 -9.26
CA SER A 5 -4.24 -10.65 -8.05
C SER A 5 -2.91 -10.23 -7.44
N ASP A 6 -1.99 -9.74 -8.27
CA ASP A 6 -0.68 -9.31 -7.81
C ASP A 6 -0.77 -7.92 -7.15
N LEU A 7 -1.61 -7.00 -7.66
CA LEU A 7 -1.91 -5.72 -7.00
C LEU A 7 -2.59 -5.93 -5.63
N GLU A 8 -3.56 -6.83 -5.54
CA GLU A 8 -4.25 -7.16 -4.28
C GLU A 8 -3.25 -7.69 -3.23
N LYS A 9 -2.31 -8.55 -3.64
CA LYS A 9 -1.24 -9.03 -2.76
C LYS A 9 -0.30 -7.92 -2.31
N VAL A 10 0.11 -7.05 -3.23
CA VAL A 10 1.00 -5.94 -2.88
C VAL A 10 0.32 -4.97 -1.90
N LEU A 11 -0.97 -4.68 -2.08
CA LEU A 11 -1.73 -3.88 -1.12
C LEU A 11 -1.74 -4.52 0.29
N ALA A 12 -1.93 -5.84 0.38
CA ALA A 12 -1.85 -6.54 1.65
C ALA A 12 -0.45 -6.46 2.29
N TYR A 13 0.62 -6.56 1.48
CA TYR A 13 1.98 -6.36 1.99
C TYR A 13 2.24 -4.93 2.44
N CYS A 14 1.69 -3.92 1.76
CA CYS A 14 1.79 -2.53 2.17
C CYS A 14 1.15 -2.30 3.55
N GLU A 15 0.01 -2.91 3.85
CA GLU A 15 -0.61 -2.83 5.18
C GLU A 15 0.27 -3.43 6.27
N VAL A 16 0.88 -4.60 6.00
CA VAL A 16 1.81 -5.23 6.96
C VAL A 16 3.03 -4.33 7.20
N VAL A 17 3.62 -3.78 6.13
CA VAL A 17 4.79 -2.90 6.24
C VAL A 17 4.45 -1.61 6.99
N LYS A 18 3.29 -1.01 6.71
CA LYS A 18 2.76 0.16 7.42
C LYS A 18 2.62 -0.11 8.93
N GLY A 19 2.06 -1.26 9.30
CA GLY A 19 1.97 -1.69 10.69
C GLY A 19 3.34 -1.85 11.35
N ASN A 20 4.30 -2.45 10.64
CA ASN A 20 5.66 -2.61 11.13
C ASN A 20 6.36 -1.26 11.37
N TYR A 21 6.20 -0.28 10.48
CA TYR A 21 6.72 1.07 10.71
C TYR A 21 6.09 1.74 11.94
N ALA A 22 4.79 1.54 12.18
CA ALA A 22 4.14 2.04 13.40
C ALA A 22 4.75 1.42 14.66
N ILE A 23 4.93 0.10 14.68
CA ILE A 23 5.56 -0.62 15.80
C ILE A 23 6.99 -0.11 16.03
N MET A 24 7.78 0.06 14.96
CA MET A 24 9.15 0.56 15.06
C MET A 24 9.22 2.00 15.60
N ALA A 25 8.29 2.87 15.18
CA ALA A 25 8.18 4.23 15.70
C ALA A 25 7.88 4.24 17.21
N GLU A 26 7.03 3.34 17.69
CA GLU A 26 6.68 3.20 19.11
C GLU A 26 7.82 2.55 19.92
N SER A 27 8.62 1.68 19.30
CA SER A 27 9.66 0.90 19.97
C SER A 27 11.01 1.62 20.10
N THR A 28 11.13 2.85 19.59
CA THR A 28 12.38 3.63 19.63
C THR A 28 12.27 4.88 20.51
N GLU A 29 13.34 5.15 21.26
CA GLU A 29 13.52 6.39 22.03
C GLU A 29 14.24 7.48 21.23
N ASP A 30 14.92 7.12 20.13
CA ASP A 30 15.59 8.07 19.25
C ASP A 30 14.55 8.86 18.43
N GLN A 31 14.53 10.18 18.60
CA GLN A 31 13.54 11.05 17.99
C GLN A 31 13.66 11.08 16.45
N GLN A 32 14.89 11.07 15.93
CA GLN A 32 15.12 11.09 14.48
C GLN A 32 14.59 9.82 13.81
N ALA A 33 14.82 8.66 14.42
CA ALA A 33 14.30 7.38 13.96
C ALA A 33 12.77 7.35 14.05
N LYS A 34 12.18 7.85 15.14
CA LYS A 34 10.72 7.95 15.30
C LYS A 34 10.08 8.78 14.20
N ASP A 35 10.64 9.95 13.90
CA ASP A 35 10.15 10.82 12.82
C ASP A 35 10.29 10.14 11.46
N THR A 36 11.40 9.44 11.24
CA THR A 36 11.65 8.67 10.02
C THR A 36 10.63 7.55 9.82
N PHE A 37 10.36 6.73 10.85
CA PHE A 37 9.35 5.67 10.78
C PHE A 37 7.94 6.23 10.53
N ASN A 38 7.60 7.35 11.17
CA ASN A 38 6.33 8.03 10.91
C ASN A 38 6.22 8.57 9.49
N HIS A 39 7.32 9.08 8.92
CA HIS A 39 7.36 9.51 7.52
C HIS A 39 7.16 8.31 6.57
N MET A 40 7.89 7.21 6.77
CA MET A 40 7.73 6.00 5.95
C MET A 40 6.31 5.42 6.04
N LYS A 41 5.68 5.47 7.22
CA LYS A 41 4.26 5.12 7.42
C LYS A 41 3.30 6.04 6.64
N SER A 42 3.67 7.31 6.44
CA SER A 42 2.89 8.23 5.60
C SER A 42 3.06 7.91 4.12
N ASP A 43 4.30 7.76 3.65
CA ASP A 43 4.64 7.50 2.25
C ASP A 43 3.98 6.23 1.72
N ILE A 44 3.90 5.18 2.55
CA ILE A 44 3.27 3.93 2.14
C ILE A 44 1.75 4.09 1.92
N ASN A 45 1.08 5.05 2.56
CA ASN A 45 -0.31 5.36 2.22
C ASN A 45 -0.41 5.91 0.80
N THR A 46 0.52 6.79 0.39
CA THR A 46 0.57 7.30 -0.99
C THR A 46 0.83 6.18 -2.00
N HIS A 47 1.68 5.20 -1.67
CA HIS A 47 1.86 4.00 -2.50
C HIS A 47 0.55 3.22 -2.62
N MET A 48 -0.14 2.99 -1.51
CA MET A 48 -1.40 2.26 -1.49
C MET A 48 -2.51 2.96 -2.28
N ASP A 49 -2.61 4.29 -2.20
CA ASP A 49 -3.58 5.06 -2.99
C ASP A 49 -3.35 4.87 -4.49
N PHE A 50 -2.10 4.94 -4.95
CA PHE A 50 -1.75 4.67 -6.34
C PHE A 50 -2.12 3.23 -6.76
N LEU A 51 -1.78 2.24 -5.93
CA LEU A 51 -2.07 0.84 -6.20
C LEU A 51 -3.58 0.54 -6.22
N ASN A 52 -4.34 1.14 -5.31
CA ASN A 52 -5.80 1.05 -5.27
C ASN A 52 -6.43 1.66 -6.52
N ASN A 53 -5.98 2.86 -6.93
CA ASN A 53 -6.45 3.49 -8.16
C ASN A 53 -6.14 2.61 -9.38
N ARG A 54 -4.98 1.97 -9.42
CA ARG A 54 -4.62 1.05 -10.51
C ARG A 54 -5.47 -0.22 -10.50
N LEU A 55 -5.75 -0.78 -9.32
CA LEU A 55 -6.62 -1.94 -9.15
C LEU A 55 -8.05 -1.63 -9.62
N GLN A 56 -8.57 -0.45 -9.26
CA GLN A 56 -9.87 0.04 -9.73
C GLN A 56 -9.89 0.19 -11.25
N TYR A 57 -8.88 0.85 -11.84
CA TYR A 57 -8.76 1.01 -13.29
C TYR A 57 -8.81 -0.32 -14.02
N ILE A 58 -8.05 -1.32 -13.57
CA ILE A 58 -8.03 -2.65 -14.21
C ILE A 58 -9.34 -3.39 -14.00
N THR A 59 -9.99 -3.24 -12.83
CA THR A 59 -11.27 -3.89 -12.55
C THR A 59 -12.40 -3.30 -13.39
N GLN A 60 -12.41 -1.99 -13.59
CA GLN A 60 -13.41 -1.27 -14.40
C GLN A 60 -13.17 -1.41 -15.91
N ASN A 61 -11.90 -1.41 -16.35
CA ASN A 61 -11.54 -1.51 -17.77
C ASN A 61 -11.22 -2.93 -18.23
N ASN A 62 -11.51 -3.93 -17.39
CA ASN A 62 -11.34 -5.33 -17.76
C ASN A 62 -12.19 -5.60 -19.01
N GLU A 63 -11.60 -6.13 -20.08
CA GLU A 63 -12.30 -6.30 -21.37
C GLU A 63 -13.51 -7.24 -21.26
N LEU A 64 -13.59 -8.06 -20.20
CA LEU A 64 -14.74 -8.89 -19.83
C LEU A 64 -15.90 -8.11 -19.16
N ASN A 65 -15.69 -6.87 -18.73
CA ASN A 65 -16.72 -5.94 -18.24
C ASN A 65 -17.10 -4.89 -19.28
N LYS A 66 -16.50 -4.95 -20.48
CA LYS A 66 -16.86 -4.13 -21.64
C LYS A 66 -17.85 -4.89 -22.54
N ASP A 67 -18.93 -5.41 -21.96
CA ASP A 67 -20.01 -5.99 -22.75
C ASP A 67 -21.10 -4.93 -23.00
N ASN A 68 -21.15 -4.49 -24.27
CA ASN A 68 -22.20 -3.78 -25.03
C ASN A 68 -22.83 -2.50 -24.46
#